data_AF-C0W7P2-F1
#
_entry.id   AF-C0W7P2-F1
#
_cell.length_a   1.000
_cell.length_b   1.000
_cell.length_c   1.000
_cell.angle_alpha   90.00
_cell.angle_beta   90.00
_cell.angle_gamma   90.00
#
_symmetry.space_group_name_H-M   'P 1'
#
loop_
_entity.id
_entity.type
_entity.pdbx_description
1 polymer ?
#
loop_
_entity_poly.entity_id
_entity_poly.type
_entity_poly.pdbx_seq_one_letter_code
_entity_poly.pdbx_strand_id
1 'polypeptide(L)'
;TTVTGTGVGGRIRKQDVEAAAAAAEEARKAAAAAAAPVAAAPAAPAAAAKPSAKPAVDTELRGTTQKMSRLRQVIATRMIESLQTSAQLTTVVEVDVTRIAALRARAKNDFLAKNGTKLTFLPFFVQAATEALKAHPKLNATINGKEVTYHDVEHIGIAVDTPRGLLVPVVKNAGDLNIPGLAKHINDLAARTRDNQVNPDELSGSTFTITNTGSGGALFDTPIINQPEVAILGLGAIQRQPRVVKDADGNEVIAIRSVCYLAISYDHRLVDGADASRYLMTVKKRLEEGDFAGELGL
;
A
#
# COMPACT_ATOMS: atom_id res chain seq x y z
N THR A 1 4.23 -36.20 7.86
CA THR A 1 4.63 -37.07 6.73
C THR A 1 3.49 -38.03 6.47
N THR A 2 2.95 -38.06 5.26
CA THR A 2 1.86 -38.96 4.84
C THR A 2 2.45 -40.27 4.30
N VAL A 3 1.97 -41.42 4.79
CA VAL A 3 2.37 -42.75 4.30
C VAL A 3 1.28 -43.27 3.37
N THR A 4 1.64 -43.59 2.13
CA THR A 4 0.71 -44.12 1.13
C THR A 4 0.67 -45.65 1.22
N GLY A 5 -0.51 -46.22 1.47
CA GLY A 5 -0.69 -47.66 1.62
C GLY A 5 -0.83 -48.39 0.29
N THR A 6 -0.09 -49.49 0.10
CA THR A 6 -0.06 -50.27 -1.14
C THR A 6 -0.94 -51.54 -1.10
N GLY A 7 -1.60 -51.81 0.03
CA GLY A 7 -2.49 -52.95 0.18
C GLY A 7 -3.84 -52.79 -0.53
N VAL A 8 -4.53 -53.91 -0.79
CA VAL A 8 -5.85 -53.94 -1.45
C VAL A 8 -6.82 -52.99 -0.74
N GLY A 9 -7.32 -52.00 -1.49
CA GLY A 9 -8.19 -50.93 -1.02
C GLY A 9 -7.45 -49.73 -0.39
N GLY A 10 -6.15 -49.55 -0.65
CA GLY A 10 -5.35 -48.46 -0.09
C GLY A 10 -4.91 -48.69 1.37
N ARG A 11 -4.99 -49.92 1.87
CA ARG A 11 -4.61 -50.26 3.25
C ARG A 11 -3.09 -50.22 3.40
N ILE A 12 -2.63 -49.51 4.42
CA ILE A 12 -1.21 -49.42 4.77
C ILE A 12 -0.73 -50.76 5.32
N ARG A 13 0.34 -51.30 4.72
CA ARG A 13 1.00 -52.53 5.15
C ARG A 13 2.26 -52.20 5.93
N LYS A 14 2.76 -53.18 6.69
CA LYS A 14 4.01 -53.07 7.45
C LYS A 14 5.18 -52.59 6.59
N GLN A 15 5.27 -53.11 5.36
CA GLN A 15 6.29 -52.73 4.37
C GLN A 15 6.21 -51.25 3.96
N ASP A 16 5.02 -50.66 3.90
CA ASP A 16 4.84 -49.24 3.53
C ASP A 16 5.37 -48.32 4.64
N VAL A 17 5.19 -48.72 5.90
CA VAL A 17 5.69 -47.99 7.07
C VAL A 17 7.21 -48.13 7.18
N GLU A 18 7.74 -49.32 6.95
CA GLU A 18 9.19 -49.58 6.96
C GLU A 18 9.90 -48.83 5.83
N ALA A 19 9.32 -48.79 4.63
CA ALA A 19 9.85 -48.01 3.50
C ALA A 19 9.80 -46.50 3.76
N ALA A 20 8.70 -45.99 4.33
CA ALA A 20 8.60 -44.57 4.69
C ALA A 20 9.57 -44.17 5.80
N ALA A 21 9.82 -45.07 6.77
CA ALA A 21 10.80 -44.85 7.82
C ALA A 21 12.24 -44.84 7.28
N ALA A 22 12.59 -45.77 6.38
CA ALA A 22 13.89 -45.82 5.73
C ALA A 22 14.14 -44.55 4.88
N ALA A 23 13.15 -44.11 4.10
CA ALA A 23 13.24 -42.89 3.30
C ALA A 23 13.39 -41.62 4.17
N ALA A 24 12.73 -41.58 5.33
CA ALA A 24 12.87 -40.47 6.28
C ALA A 24 14.25 -40.45 6.95
N GLU A 25 14.83 -41.62 7.23
CA GLU A 25 16.18 -41.73 7.79
C GLU A 25 17.26 -41.34 6.77
N GLU A 26 17.05 -41.70 5.50
CA GLU A 26 17.94 -41.33 4.39
C GLU A 26 17.89 -39.82 4.10
N ALA A 27 16.70 -39.21 4.12
CA ALA A 27 16.53 -37.76 4.04
C ALA A 27 17.18 -37.02 5.22
N ARG A 28 17.14 -37.61 6.43
CA ARG A 28 17.79 -37.04 7.61
C ARG A 28 19.32 -37.16 7.55
N LYS A 29 19.85 -38.23 6.97
CA LYS A 29 21.30 -38.38 6.70
C LYS A 29 21.78 -37.44 5.59
N ALA A 30 20.98 -37.20 4.56
CA ALA A 30 21.27 -36.21 3.53
C ALA A 30 21.28 -34.76 4.08
N ALA A 31 20.38 -34.45 5.03
CA ALA A 31 20.36 -33.15 5.72
C ALA A 31 21.54 -32.97 6.70
N ALA A 32 22.03 -34.05 7.31
CA ALA A 32 23.18 -34.01 8.22
C ALA A 32 24.54 -33.89 7.49
N ALA A 33 24.63 -34.35 6.24
CA ALA A 33 25.85 -34.22 5.43
C ALA A 33 26.08 -32.81 4.83
N ALA A 34 25.10 -31.91 4.93
CA ALA A 34 25.19 -30.52 4.47
C ALA A 34 25.62 -29.52 5.57
N ALA A 35 25.89 -29.99 6.79
CA ALA A 35 26.29 -29.16 7.93
C ALA A 35 27.69 -29.54 8.43
N ALA A 36 28.72 -29.25 7.63
CA ALA A 36 30.10 -29.18 8.09
C ALA A 36 30.49 -27.70 8.34
N PRO A 37 31.21 -27.37 9.42
CA PRO A 37 31.55 -25.99 9.74
C PRO A 37 32.68 -25.48 8.84
N VAL A 38 32.42 -24.44 8.05
CA VAL A 38 33.44 -23.74 7.26
C VAL A 38 34.04 -22.64 8.13
N ALA A 39 35.36 -22.70 8.31
CA ALA A 39 36.17 -21.72 9.01
C ALA A 39 36.04 -20.32 8.38
N ALA A 40 36.06 -19.29 9.24
CA ALA A 40 35.91 -17.88 8.85
C ALA A 40 37.05 -17.41 7.93
N ALA A 41 36.68 -16.99 6.72
CA ALA A 41 37.51 -16.21 5.81
C ALA A 41 36.83 -14.85 5.53
N PRO A 42 37.61 -13.80 5.18
CA PRO A 42 37.14 -12.41 5.24
C PRO A 42 36.02 -12.11 4.24
N ALA A 43 35.10 -11.23 4.66
CA ALA A 43 33.89 -10.86 3.92
C ALA A 43 34.19 -10.34 2.50
N ALA A 44 33.72 -11.07 1.50
CA ALA A 44 33.60 -10.60 0.12
C ALA A 44 32.41 -9.63 -0.02
N PRO A 45 32.45 -8.67 -0.97
CA PRO A 45 31.44 -7.63 -1.09
C PRO A 45 30.06 -8.19 -1.41
N ALA A 46 29.04 -7.60 -0.80
CA ALA A 46 27.64 -7.94 -1.01
C ALA A 46 27.30 -8.06 -2.50
N ALA A 47 26.75 -9.22 -2.89
CA ALA A 47 26.23 -9.45 -4.23
C ALA A 47 25.26 -8.33 -4.61
N ALA A 48 25.58 -7.64 -5.71
CA ALA A 48 24.75 -6.58 -6.27
C ALA A 48 23.31 -7.08 -6.45
N ALA A 49 22.36 -6.28 -5.97
CA ALA A 49 20.95 -6.48 -6.24
C ALA A 49 20.74 -6.64 -7.75
N LYS A 50 19.99 -7.68 -8.16
CA LYS A 50 19.60 -7.86 -9.56
C LYS A 50 19.01 -6.54 -10.09
N PRO A 51 19.41 -6.07 -11.29
CA PRO A 51 18.85 -4.87 -11.86
C PRO A 51 17.33 -4.98 -11.90
N SER A 52 16.63 -3.98 -11.35
CA SER A 52 15.20 -3.82 -11.58
C SER A 52 14.96 -3.88 -13.09
N ALA A 53 14.08 -4.77 -13.55
CA ALA A 53 13.71 -4.85 -14.95
C ALA A 53 13.38 -3.43 -15.45
N LYS A 54 14.10 -2.96 -16.48
CA LYS A 54 13.79 -1.71 -17.16
C LYS A 54 12.30 -1.72 -17.51
N PRO A 55 11.54 -0.63 -17.30
CA PRO A 55 10.17 -0.55 -17.81
C PRO A 55 10.19 -0.89 -19.30
N ALA A 56 9.38 -1.87 -19.71
CA ALA A 56 9.22 -2.16 -21.13
C ALA A 56 8.64 -0.90 -21.78
N VAL A 57 9.44 -0.22 -22.59
CA VAL A 57 8.98 0.94 -23.34
C VAL A 57 8.21 0.39 -24.53
N ASP A 58 6.89 0.53 -24.53
CA ASP A 58 6.06 0.20 -25.68
C ASP A 58 6.27 1.25 -26.78
N THR A 59 7.13 0.92 -27.74
CA THR A 59 7.40 1.75 -28.91
C THR A 59 6.44 1.49 -30.07
N GLU A 60 5.63 0.44 -30.01
CA GLU A 60 4.78 -0.02 -31.11
C GLU A 60 3.59 0.92 -31.35
N LEU A 61 3.18 1.67 -30.33
CA LEU A 61 2.10 2.65 -30.44
C LEU A 61 2.45 3.86 -31.34
N ARG A 62 3.73 4.16 -31.55
CA ARG A 62 4.16 5.38 -32.26
C ARG A 62 3.65 5.39 -33.71
N GLY A 63 2.86 6.41 -34.06
CA GLY A 63 2.32 6.60 -35.41
C GLY A 63 1.06 5.77 -35.73
N THR A 64 0.51 5.05 -34.75
CA THR A 64 -0.72 4.27 -34.92
C THR A 64 -1.95 5.06 -34.46
N THR A 65 -3.11 4.74 -35.03
CA THR A 65 -4.43 5.19 -34.52
C THR A 65 -5.20 3.96 -34.07
N GLN A 66 -5.64 3.95 -32.81
CA GLN A 66 -6.38 2.83 -32.24
C GLN A 66 -7.66 3.33 -31.57
N LYS A 67 -8.70 2.50 -31.61
CA LYS A 67 -9.93 2.78 -30.87
C LYS A 67 -9.68 2.60 -29.38
N MET A 68 -10.08 3.58 -28.56
CA MET A 68 -10.03 3.44 -27.10
C MET A 68 -10.83 2.21 -26.64
N SER A 69 -10.30 1.47 -25.69
CA SER A 69 -11.06 0.39 -25.04
C SER A 69 -12.30 0.97 -24.35
N ARG A 70 -13.35 0.15 -24.16
CA ARG A 70 -14.58 0.61 -23.50
C ARG A 70 -14.33 1.09 -22.07
N LEU A 71 -13.46 0.40 -21.32
CA LEU A 71 -13.02 0.84 -20.00
C LEU A 71 -12.38 2.23 -20.05
N ARG A 72 -11.48 2.47 -21.01
CA ARG A 72 -10.81 3.76 -21.16
C ARG A 72 -11.77 4.89 -21.51
N GLN A 73 -12.78 4.63 -22.35
CA GLN A 73 -13.84 5.59 -22.66
C GLN A 73 -14.63 5.98 -21.41
N VAL A 74 -15.03 4.99 -20.59
CA VAL A 74 -15.76 5.25 -19.33
C VAL A 74 -14.92 6.08 -18.35
N ILE A 75 -13.63 5.75 -18.19
CA ILE A 75 -12.72 6.53 -17.34
C ILE A 75 -12.61 7.97 -17.84
N ALA A 76 -12.43 8.17 -19.15
CA ALA A 76 -12.30 9.51 -19.73
C ALA A 76 -13.54 10.37 -19.46
N THR A 77 -14.74 9.83 -19.66
CA THR A 77 -16.01 10.52 -19.34
C THR A 77 -16.08 10.88 -17.85
N ARG A 78 -15.86 9.92 -16.94
CA ARG A 78 -15.95 10.16 -15.49
C ARG A 78 -14.95 11.19 -14.97
N MET A 79 -13.71 11.18 -15.47
CA MET A 79 -12.69 12.14 -15.03
C MET A 79 -13.00 13.56 -15.48
N ILE A 80 -13.54 13.73 -16.69
CA ILE A 80 -14.01 15.04 -17.17
C ILE A 80 -15.23 15.51 -16.36
N GLU A 81 -16.20 14.62 -16.13
CA GLU A 81 -17.38 14.91 -15.30
C GLU A 81 -16.98 15.35 -13.88
N SER A 82 -15.98 14.69 -13.27
CA SER A 82 -15.45 15.09 -11.97
C SER A 82 -14.89 16.51 -11.98
N LEU A 83 -14.03 16.85 -12.95
CA LEU A 83 -13.44 18.19 -13.06
C LEU A 83 -14.46 19.28 -13.38
N GLN A 84 -15.51 18.96 -14.15
CA GLN A 84 -16.58 19.90 -14.45
C GLN A 84 -17.52 20.10 -13.26
N THR A 85 -17.67 19.08 -12.42
CA THR A 85 -18.54 19.10 -11.25
C THR A 85 -17.87 19.75 -10.05
N SER A 86 -16.63 19.38 -9.77
CA SER A 86 -15.88 19.84 -8.60
C SER A 86 -15.15 21.14 -8.87
N ALA A 87 -15.25 22.09 -7.94
CA ALA A 87 -14.34 23.24 -7.91
C ALA A 87 -12.99 22.79 -7.34
N GLN A 88 -12.26 21.95 -8.08
CA GLN A 88 -11.12 21.22 -7.54
C GLN A 88 -9.92 22.15 -7.24
N LEU A 89 -9.41 22.08 -6.01
CA LEU A 89 -8.16 22.69 -5.59
C LEU A 89 -7.25 21.61 -4.99
N THR A 90 -5.92 21.79 -5.05
CA THR A 90 -4.95 20.88 -4.43
C THR A 90 -4.06 21.61 -3.43
N THR A 91 -3.87 21.02 -2.27
CA THR A 91 -2.92 21.49 -1.24
C THR A 91 -1.88 20.41 -0.97
N VAL A 92 -0.61 20.80 -0.85
CA VAL A 92 0.52 19.88 -0.69
C VAL A 92 1.31 20.21 0.56
N VAL A 93 1.72 19.17 1.30
CA VAL A 93 2.60 19.30 2.47
C VAL A 93 3.72 18.27 2.42
N GLU A 94 4.89 18.61 2.93
CA GLU A 94 5.98 17.66 3.15
C GLU A 94 5.78 16.94 4.50
N VAL A 95 6.12 15.66 4.58
CA VAL A 95 6.02 14.83 5.79
C VAL A 95 7.33 14.05 6.00
N ASP A 96 7.87 14.08 7.22
CA ASP A 96 9.01 13.26 7.63
C ASP A 96 8.53 11.89 8.14
N VAL A 97 8.76 10.85 7.34
CA VAL A 97 8.39 9.46 7.68
C VAL A 97 9.60 8.64 8.11
N THR A 98 10.68 9.26 8.58
CA THR A 98 11.91 8.58 9.03
C THR A 98 11.64 7.54 10.11
N ARG A 99 10.77 7.87 11.09
CA ARG A 99 10.39 6.93 12.16
C ARG A 99 9.66 5.71 11.62
N ILE A 100 8.69 5.91 10.72
CA ILE A 100 7.97 4.82 10.03
C ILE A 100 8.94 3.98 9.19
N ALA A 101 9.88 4.61 8.47
CA ALA A 101 10.87 3.90 7.67
C ALA A 101 11.75 2.98 8.53
N ALA A 102 12.24 3.48 9.68
CA ALA A 102 13.00 2.69 10.64
C ALA A 102 12.16 1.56 11.26
N LEU A 103 10.94 1.87 11.69
CA LEU A 103 10.00 0.90 12.27
C LEU A 103 9.70 -0.24 11.30
N ARG A 104 9.33 0.09 10.06
CA ARG A 104 9.08 -0.89 9.00
C ARG A 104 10.32 -1.73 8.71
N ALA A 105 11.50 -1.13 8.63
CA ALA A 105 12.74 -1.86 8.36
C ALA A 105 13.02 -2.92 9.42
N ARG A 106 12.76 -2.60 10.69
CA ARG A 106 12.88 -3.51 11.84
C ARG A 106 11.80 -4.61 11.86
N ALA A 107 10.54 -4.26 11.58
CA ALA A 107 9.39 -5.16 11.78
C ALA A 107 9.05 -6.07 10.59
N LYS A 108 9.41 -5.68 9.36
CA LYS A 108 8.83 -6.28 8.13
C LYS A 108 8.96 -7.80 8.00
N ASN A 109 10.04 -8.40 8.49
CA ASN A 109 10.31 -9.84 8.34
C ASN A 109 9.44 -10.64 9.33
N ASP A 110 9.44 -10.25 10.60
CA ASP A 110 8.61 -10.87 11.64
C ASP A 110 7.13 -10.67 11.35
N PHE A 111 6.76 -9.47 10.86
CA PHE A 111 5.41 -9.18 10.42
C PHE A 111 4.96 -10.14 9.32
N LEU A 112 5.81 -10.38 8.30
CA LEU A 112 5.50 -11.32 7.23
C LEU A 112 5.35 -12.75 7.77
N ALA A 113 6.24 -13.19 8.66
CA ALA A 113 6.17 -14.51 9.26
C ALA A 113 4.89 -14.71 10.09
N LYS A 114 4.46 -13.69 10.86
CA LYS A 114 3.28 -13.76 11.73
C LYS A 114 1.95 -13.61 10.99
N ASN A 115 1.90 -12.71 10.00
CA ASN A 115 0.63 -12.30 9.35
C ASN A 115 0.44 -12.88 7.94
N GLY A 116 1.47 -13.51 7.36
CA GLY A 116 1.41 -14.05 5.99
C GLY A 116 1.31 -12.98 4.89
N THR A 117 1.51 -11.70 5.22
CA THR A 117 1.44 -10.58 4.26
C THR A 117 2.57 -9.58 4.49
N LYS A 118 2.99 -8.86 3.45
CA LYS A 118 4.14 -7.96 3.51
C LYS A 118 3.76 -6.64 4.19
N LEU A 119 4.60 -6.18 5.11
CA LEU A 119 4.51 -4.82 5.64
C LEU A 119 5.06 -3.82 4.61
N THR A 120 4.16 -3.12 3.93
CA THR A 120 4.50 -1.98 3.04
C THR A 120 4.35 -0.66 3.79
N PHE A 121 4.61 0.47 3.14
CA PHE A 121 4.38 1.78 3.75
C PHE A 121 2.89 2.15 3.78
N LEU A 122 2.12 1.72 2.79
CA LEU A 122 0.75 2.19 2.56
C LEU A 122 -0.20 2.01 3.76
N PRO A 123 -0.17 0.90 4.54
CA PRO A 123 -1.01 0.75 5.72
C PRO A 123 -0.86 1.87 6.75
N PHE A 124 0.36 2.39 6.97
CA PHE A 124 0.60 3.50 7.90
C PHE A 124 -0.09 4.79 7.43
N PHE A 125 -0.05 5.06 6.12
CA PHE A 125 -0.70 6.23 5.52
C PHE A 125 -2.22 6.10 5.52
N VAL A 126 -2.73 4.91 5.20
CA VAL A 126 -4.18 4.65 5.20
C VAL A 126 -4.72 4.81 6.62
N GLN A 127 -4.06 4.22 7.61
CA GLN A 127 -4.49 4.35 9.01
C GLN A 127 -4.51 5.81 9.47
N ALA A 128 -3.40 6.54 9.27
CA ALA A 128 -3.32 7.95 9.65
C ALA A 128 -4.37 8.82 8.93
N ALA A 129 -4.65 8.53 7.66
CA ALA A 129 -5.70 9.18 6.89
C ALA A 129 -7.09 8.88 7.47
N THR A 130 -7.41 7.61 7.74
CA THR A 130 -8.72 7.22 8.29
C THR A 130 -8.96 7.77 9.70
N GLU A 131 -7.93 7.76 10.57
CA GLU A 131 -8.01 8.38 11.90
C GLU A 131 -8.28 9.88 11.79
N ALA A 132 -7.63 10.56 10.83
CA ALA A 132 -7.86 11.98 10.59
C ALA A 132 -9.26 12.26 10.00
N LEU A 133 -9.80 11.41 9.13
CA LEU A 133 -11.15 11.60 8.56
C LEU A 133 -12.23 11.65 9.66
N LYS A 134 -12.10 10.83 10.71
CA LYS A 134 -13.01 10.86 11.88
C LYS A 134 -13.02 12.22 12.59
N ALA A 135 -11.89 12.94 12.59
CA ALA A 135 -11.78 14.28 13.17
C ALA A 135 -12.12 15.41 12.18
N HIS A 136 -12.16 15.11 10.88
CA HIS A 136 -12.36 16.08 9.79
C HIS A 136 -13.48 15.62 8.83
N PRO A 137 -14.73 15.48 9.30
CA PRO A 137 -15.81 14.82 8.56
C PRO A 137 -16.16 15.50 7.24
N LYS A 138 -15.87 16.80 7.07
CA LYS A 138 -16.05 17.50 5.79
C LYS A 138 -15.29 16.86 4.62
N LEU A 139 -14.17 16.19 4.91
CA LEU A 139 -13.34 15.53 3.90
C LEU A 139 -13.87 14.12 3.56
N ASN A 140 -14.75 13.55 4.39
CA ASN A 140 -15.39 12.25 4.19
C ASN A 140 -16.89 12.45 3.88
N ALA A 141 -17.18 13.13 2.77
CA ALA A 141 -18.54 13.55 2.44
C ALA A 141 -18.86 13.41 0.95
N THR A 142 -20.12 13.59 0.62
CA THR A 142 -20.65 13.66 -0.74
C THR A 142 -21.61 14.83 -0.87
N ILE A 143 -21.53 15.56 -1.99
CA ILE A 143 -22.45 16.66 -2.32
C ILE A 143 -23.55 16.13 -3.25
N ASN A 144 -24.80 16.17 -2.79
CA ASN A 144 -25.98 15.74 -3.54
C ASN A 144 -26.87 16.95 -3.83
N GLY A 145 -26.60 17.66 -4.93
CA GLY A 145 -27.33 18.87 -5.30
C GLY A 145 -27.12 19.99 -4.28
N LYS A 146 -28.11 20.20 -3.40
CA LYS A 146 -28.07 21.21 -2.32
C LYS A 146 -27.82 20.61 -0.93
N GLU A 147 -27.72 19.28 -0.84
CA GLU A 147 -27.50 18.56 0.41
C GLU A 147 -26.07 18.01 0.46
N VAL A 148 -25.57 17.83 1.67
CA VAL A 148 -24.26 17.23 1.93
C VAL A 148 -24.48 16.04 2.84
N THR A 149 -24.02 14.87 2.42
CA THR A 149 -23.96 13.67 3.25
C THR A 149 -22.56 13.53 3.81
N TYR A 150 -22.42 13.57 5.13
CA TYR A 150 -21.17 13.24 5.82
C TYR A 150 -21.23 11.76 6.21
N HIS A 151 -20.25 10.97 5.78
CA HIS A 151 -20.24 9.53 6.01
C HIS A 151 -19.78 9.20 7.43
N ASP A 152 -20.43 8.24 8.06
CA ASP A 152 -20.11 7.70 9.40
C ASP A 152 -19.13 6.52 9.36
N VAL A 153 -18.64 6.19 8.16
CA VAL A 153 -17.68 5.12 7.88
C VAL A 153 -16.57 5.62 6.97
N GLU A 154 -15.36 5.06 7.12
CA GLU A 154 -14.26 5.28 6.19
C GLU A 154 -14.09 4.07 5.27
N HIS A 155 -14.61 4.18 4.04
CA HIS A 155 -14.36 3.21 2.98
C HIS A 155 -13.32 3.77 2.03
N ILE A 156 -12.12 3.17 2.01
CA ILE A 156 -10.99 3.76 1.30
C ILE A 156 -10.81 3.10 -0.05
N GLY A 157 -11.05 3.86 -1.12
CA GLY A 157 -10.63 3.51 -2.46
C GLY A 157 -9.11 3.57 -2.57
N ILE A 158 -8.47 2.52 -3.08
CA ILE A 158 -7.02 2.48 -3.29
C ILE A 158 -6.77 2.39 -4.79
N ALA A 159 -6.11 3.39 -5.37
CA ALA A 159 -5.79 3.35 -6.80
C ALA A 159 -4.71 2.29 -7.10
N VAL A 160 -5.04 1.34 -7.97
CA VAL A 160 -4.17 0.23 -8.38
C VAL A 160 -3.95 0.30 -9.89
N ASP A 161 -2.70 0.46 -10.30
CA ASP A 161 -2.31 0.37 -11.70
C ASP A 161 -2.29 -1.10 -12.16
N THR A 162 -2.91 -1.34 -13.32
CA THR A 162 -3.03 -2.66 -13.93
C THR A 162 -2.75 -2.57 -15.43
N PRO A 163 -2.40 -3.68 -16.11
CA PRO A 163 -2.23 -3.69 -17.56
C PRO A 163 -3.46 -3.21 -18.36
N ARG A 164 -4.66 -3.28 -17.77
CA ARG A 164 -5.92 -2.84 -18.40
C ARG A 164 -6.22 -1.36 -18.15
N GLY A 165 -5.49 -0.72 -17.24
CA GLY A 165 -5.70 0.62 -16.75
C GLY A 165 -5.88 0.69 -15.24
N LEU A 166 -6.03 1.92 -14.75
CA LEU A 166 -6.21 2.20 -13.33
C LEU A 166 -7.58 1.72 -12.86
N LEU A 167 -7.61 0.98 -11.76
CA LEU A 167 -8.82 0.60 -11.03
C LEU A 167 -8.72 1.08 -9.59
N VAL A 168 -9.85 1.34 -8.95
CA VAL A 168 -9.92 1.83 -7.56
C VAL A 168 -10.75 0.86 -6.73
N PRO A 169 -10.19 -0.29 -6.33
CA PRO A 169 -10.87 -1.17 -5.41
C PRO A 169 -10.93 -0.59 -3.98
N VAL A 170 -11.93 -1.00 -3.21
CA VAL A 170 -12.31 -0.37 -1.95
C VAL A 170 -12.01 -1.28 -0.76
N VAL A 171 -11.23 -0.76 0.20
CA VAL A 171 -11.11 -1.34 1.54
C VAL A 171 -12.28 -0.81 2.38
N LYS A 172 -13.33 -1.62 2.51
CA LYS A 172 -14.52 -1.30 3.33
C LYS A 172 -14.14 -1.29 4.82
N ASN A 173 -14.76 -0.38 5.57
CA ASN A 173 -14.52 -0.17 7.01
C ASN A 173 -13.04 -0.02 7.37
N ALA A 174 -12.26 0.66 6.52
CA ALA A 174 -10.82 0.83 6.75
C ALA A 174 -10.51 1.55 8.06
N GLY A 175 -11.41 2.45 8.51
CA GLY A 175 -11.27 3.16 9.79
C GLY A 175 -11.37 2.29 11.03
N ASP A 176 -11.80 1.03 10.92
CA ASP A 176 -11.87 0.06 12.02
C ASP A 176 -10.70 -0.93 12.02
N LEU A 177 -9.83 -0.86 11.01
CA LEU A 177 -8.71 -1.78 10.83
C LEU A 177 -7.42 -1.21 11.43
N ASN A 178 -6.64 -2.09 12.04
CA ASN A 178 -5.26 -1.83 12.47
C ASN A 178 -4.25 -2.12 11.34
N ILE A 179 -2.96 -1.86 11.55
CA ILE A 179 -1.90 -2.09 10.54
C ILE A 179 -1.94 -3.52 9.96
N PRO A 180 -2.02 -4.62 10.76
CA PRO A 180 -2.18 -5.96 10.22
C PRO A 180 -3.40 -6.14 9.30
N GLY A 181 -4.57 -5.66 9.74
CA GLY A 181 -5.81 -5.71 8.95
C GLY A 181 -5.68 -4.95 7.64
N LEU A 182 -5.25 -3.69 7.71
CA LEU A 182 -5.02 -2.85 6.54
C LEU A 182 -4.02 -3.49 5.56
N ALA A 183 -2.88 -3.98 6.05
CA ALA A 183 -1.87 -4.61 5.21
C ALA A 183 -2.42 -5.85 4.49
N LYS A 184 -3.21 -6.68 5.17
CA LYS A 184 -3.82 -7.86 4.57
C LYS A 184 -4.80 -7.46 3.46
N HIS A 185 -5.76 -6.59 3.77
CA HIS A 185 -6.79 -6.16 2.82
C HIS A 185 -6.20 -5.43 1.62
N ILE A 186 -5.29 -4.47 1.83
CA ILE A 186 -4.67 -3.70 0.76
C ILE A 186 -3.85 -4.61 -0.17
N ASN A 187 -3.01 -5.49 0.39
CA ASN A 187 -2.15 -6.34 -0.43
C ASN A 187 -2.96 -7.39 -1.21
N ASP A 188 -3.97 -8.02 -0.59
CA ASP A 188 -4.88 -8.95 -1.26
C ASP A 188 -5.61 -8.27 -2.42
N LEU A 189 -6.26 -7.15 -2.13
CA LEU A 189 -7.09 -6.45 -3.08
C LEU A 189 -6.25 -5.90 -4.25
N ALA A 190 -5.04 -5.40 -3.98
CA ALA A 190 -4.13 -4.96 -5.03
C ALA A 190 -3.61 -6.12 -5.89
N ALA A 191 -3.38 -7.31 -5.32
CA ALA A 191 -2.99 -8.49 -6.08
C ALA A 191 -4.13 -8.95 -6.99
N ARG A 192 -5.32 -9.19 -6.41
CA ARG A 192 -6.50 -9.59 -7.18
C ARG A 192 -6.90 -8.57 -8.23
N THR A 193 -6.72 -7.28 -7.98
CA THR A 193 -7.03 -6.24 -8.98
C THR A 193 -6.07 -6.32 -10.18
N ARG A 194 -4.76 -6.53 -9.95
CA ARG A 194 -3.79 -6.73 -11.04
C ARG A 194 -4.04 -8.02 -11.82
N ASP A 195 -4.45 -9.07 -11.12
CA ASP A 195 -4.75 -10.39 -11.69
C ASP A 195 -6.17 -10.48 -12.28
N ASN A 196 -6.93 -9.38 -12.27
CA ASN A 196 -8.29 -9.29 -12.79
C ASN A 196 -9.28 -10.26 -12.09
N GLN A 197 -9.11 -10.42 -10.78
CA GLN A 197 -9.91 -11.25 -9.86
C GLN A 197 -10.64 -10.41 -8.78
N VAL A 198 -10.70 -9.08 -8.96
CA VAL A 198 -11.50 -8.20 -8.10
C VAL A 198 -12.97 -8.27 -8.51
N ASN A 199 -13.85 -8.36 -7.52
CA ASN A 199 -15.28 -8.42 -7.78
C ASN A 199 -15.84 -7.01 -8.06
N PRO A 200 -16.92 -6.89 -8.87
CA PRO A 200 -17.51 -5.58 -9.19
C PRO A 200 -17.98 -4.78 -7.97
N ASP A 201 -18.44 -5.44 -6.91
CA ASP A 201 -18.89 -4.80 -5.65
C ASP A 201 -17.74 -4.24 -4.80
N GLU A 202 -16.51 -4.67 -5.09
CA GLU A 202 -15.28 -4.14 -4.49
C GLU A 202 -14.75 -2.91 -5.25
N LEU A 203 -15.36 -2.53 -6.38
CA LEU A 203 -14.97 -1.35 -7.18
C LEU A 203 -15.89 -0.13 -6.94
N SER A 204 -16.70 -0.16 -5.88
CA SER A 204 -17.68 0.89 -5.58
C SER A 204 -17.87 1.08 -4.09
N GLY A 205 -18.41 2.25 -3.70
CA GLY A 205 -18.75 2.56 -2.32
C GLY A 205 -17.60 3.09 -1.48
N SER A 206 -16.52 3.59 -2.09
CA SER A 206 -15.54 4.38 -1.36
C SER A 206 -16.15 5.73 -0.95
N THR A 207 -15.74 6.21 0.22
CA THR A 207 -16.10 7.53 0.76
C THR A 207 -14.92 8.50 0.67
N PHE A 208 -13.71 7.97 0.48
CA PHE A 208 -12.47 8.70 0.27
C PHE A 208 -11.48 7.84 -0.53
N THR A 209 -10.65 8.45 -1.37
CA THR A 209 -9.65 7.74 -2.17
C THR A 209 -8.23 8.09 -1.76
N ILE A 210 -7.34 7.10 -1.76
CA ILE A 210 -5.89 7.27 -1.66
C ILE A 210 -5.24 6.74 -2.94
N THR A 211 -4.37 7.55 -3.53
CA THR A 211 -3.54 7.18 -4.69
C THR A 211 -2.07 7.33 -4.36
N ASN A 212 -1.21 6.46 -4.92
CA ASN A 212 0.23 6.44 -4.62
C ASN A 212 1.07 6.34 -5.90
N THR A 213 1.26 7.47 -6.55
CA THR A 213 2.20 7.62 -7.67
C THR A 213 3.66 7.68 -7.21
N GLY A 214 3.89 7.89 -5.90
CA GLY A 214 5.21 7.80 -5.29
C GLY A 214 5.90 6.44 -5.44
N SER A 215 5.13 5.37 -5.57
CA SER A 215 5.65 4.03 -5.89
C SER A 215 6.35 3.96 -7.27
N GLY A 216 5.95 4.83 -8.20
CA GLY A 216 6.59 5.03 -9.50
C GLY A 216 7.64 6.15 -9.53
N GLY A 217 7.93 6.78 -8.38
CA GLY A 217 8.95 7.83 -8.25
C GLY A 217 8.45 9.27 -8.41
N ALA A 218 7.14 9.49 -8.57
CA ALA A 218 6.58 10.85 -8.63
C ALA A 218 6.78 11.59 -7.30
N LEU A 219 7.18 12.86 -7.36
CA LEU A 219 7.35 13.69 -6.16
C LEU A 219 6.02 13.91 -5.43
N PHE A 220 5.01 14.29 -6.20
CA PHE A 220 3.58 14.35 -5.87
C PHE A 220 2.80 14.44 -7.19
N ASP A 221 1.50 14.23 -7.12
CA ASP A 221 0.54 14.51 -8.18
C ASP A 221 -0.57 15.44 -7.67
N THR A 222 -1.39 15.95 -8.58
CA THR A 222 -2.64 16.66 -8.25
C THR A 222 -3.82 15.77 -8.67
N PRO A 223 -4.19 14.79 -7.82
CA PRO A 223 -5.15 13.77 -8.22
C PRO A 223 -6.53 14.34 -8.57
N ILE A 224 -7.22 13.71 -9.53
CA ILE A 224 -8.61 14.07 -9.85
C ILE A 224 -9.53 13.30 -8.89
N ILE A 225 -10.47 14.01 -8.26
CA ILE A 225 -11.43 13.43 -7.31
C ILE A 225 -12.23 12.31 -7.98
N ASN A 226 -12.43 11.20 -7.27
CA ASN A 226 -13.28 10.11 -7.69
C ASN A 226 -14.72 10.36 -7.23
N GLN A 227 -15.52 11.05 -8.06
CA GLN A 227 -16.93 11.32 -7.74
C GLN A 227 -17.69 10.02 -7.38
N PRO A 228 -18.56 10.04 -6.36
CA PRO A 228 -19.14 11.21 -5.69
C PRO A 228 -18.41 11.67 -4.41
N GLU A 229 -17.16 11.26 -4.22
CA GLU A 229 -16.32 11.74 -3.10
C GLU A 229 -16.02 13.24 -3.25
N VAL A 230 -15.63 13.89 -2.16
CA VAL A 230 -15.23 15.31 -2.15
C VAL A 230 -13.72 15.52 -2.03
N ALA A 231 -12.94 14.46 -1.82
CA ALA A 231 -11.50 14.57 -1.66
C ALA A 231 -10.75 13.27 -2.02
N ILE A 232 -9.50 13.42 -2.43
CA ILE A 232 -8.57 12.33 -2.74
C ILE A 232 -7.17 12.70 -2.25
N LEU A 233 -6.48 11.77 -1.59
CA LEU A 233 -5.12 11.95 -1.07
C LEU A 233 -4.09 11.24 -1.97
N GLY A 234 -3.21 12.02 -2.57
CA GLY A 234 -2.02 11.58 -3.30
C GLY A 234 -0.81 11.41 -2.39
N LEU A 235 -0.14 10.27 -2.52
CA LEU A 235 1.11 9.94 -1.83
C LEU A 235 2.29 10.02 -2.81
N GLY A 236 3.22 10.92 -2.50
CA GLY A 236 4.48 11.09 -3.21
C GLY A 236 5.56 10.09 -2.85
N ALA A 237 6.66 10.09 -3.62
CA ALA A 237 7.78 9.20 -3.42
C ALA A 237 8.47 9.48 -2.08
N ILE A 238 8.77 8.41 -1.34
CA ILE A 238 9.59 8.50 -0.12
C ILE A 238 11.06 8.55 -0.54
N GLN A 239 11.72 9.68 -0.28
CA GLN A 239 13.10 9.94 -0.66
C GLN A 239 13.96 10.26 0.55
N ARG A 240 15.25 9.88 0.51
CA ARG A 240 16.23 10.30 1.51
C ARG A 240 16.76 11.68 1.14
N GLN A 241 16.51 12.68 1.98
CA GLN A 241 16.92 14.06 1.72
C GLN A 241 17.50 14.70 2.99
N PRO A 242 18.48 15.63 2.87
CA PRO A 242 18.97 16.40 4.01
C PRO A 242 17.91 17.41 4.48
N ARG A 243 17.70 17.50 5.80
CA ARG A 243 16.82 18.49 6.44
C ARG A 243 17.46 19.02 7.71
N VAL A 244 17.17 20.28 8.03
CA VAL A 244 17.49 20.86 9.34
C VAL A 244 16.49 20.33 10.35
N VAL A 245 16.98 19.77 11.43
CA VAL A 245 16.18 19.22 12.53
C VAL A 245 16.81 19.58 13.86
N LYS A 246 16.03 19.45 14.94
CA LYS A 246 16.56 19.58 16.30
C LYS A 246 17.14 18.26 16.78
N ASP A 247 18.34 18.29 17.36
CA ASP A 247 18.90 17.16 18.10
C ASP A 247 18.28 17.03 19.50
N ALA A 248 18.79 16.10 20.32
CA ALA A 248 18.28 15.86 21.67
C ALA A 248 18.48 17.05 22.63
N ASP A 249 19.49 17.88 22.36
CA ASP A 249 19.83 19.08 23.14
C ASP A 249 19.13 20.34 22.59
N GLY A 250 18.39 20.21 21.49
CA GLY A 250 17.62 21.27 20.85
C GLY A 250 18.39 22.08 19.79
N ASN A 251 19.64 21.72 19.48
CA ASN A 251 20.45 22.40 18.46
C ASN A 251 19.99 22.03 17.05
N GLU A 252 20.14 22.97 16.11
CA GLU A 252 19.87 22.73 14.70
C GLU A 252 21.01 21.93 14.05
N VAL A 253 20.69 20.76 13.52
CA VAL A 253 21.63 19.88 12.81
C VAL A 253 21.05 19.47 11.45
N ILE A 254 21.93 19.21 10.48
CA ILE A 254 21.51 18.61 9.20
C ILE A 254 21.50 17.10 9.35
N ALA A 255 20.33 16.48 9.18
CA ALA A 255 20.15 15.03 9.21
C ALA A 255 19.54 14.51 7.90
N ILE A 256 19.86 13.27 7.55
CA ILE A 256 19.21 12.58 6.43
C ILE A 256 17.85 12.07 6.91
N ARG A 257 16.78 12.53 6.27
CA ARG A 257 15.39 12.15 6.56
C ARG A 257 14.76 11.40 5.39
N SER A 258 13.87 10.47 5.70
CA SER A 258 12.95 9.89 4.72
C SER A 258 11.73 10.79 4.65
N VAL A 259 11.59 11.55 3.56
CA VAL A 259 10.51 12.53 3.36
C VAL A 259 9.65 12.14 2.17
N CYS A 260 8.38 12.49 2.22
CA CYS A 260 7.46 12.42 1.09
C CYS A 260 6.51 13.61 1.10
N TYR A 261 5.84 13.85 -0.03
CA TYR A 261 4.79 14.85 -0.13
C TYR A 261 3.41 14.19 -0.08
N LEU A 262 2.51 14.80 0.68
CA LEU A 262 1.08 14.49 0.68
C LEU A 262 0.36 15.59 -0.07
N ALA A 263 -0.35 15.24 -1.13
CA ALA A 263 -1.16 16.16 -1.92
C ALA A 263 -2.63 15.79 -1.76
N ILE A 264 -3.46 16.67 -1.22
CA ILE A 264 -4.91 16.46 -1.17
C ILE A 264 -5.58 17.34 -2.21
N SER A 265 -6.33 16.71 -3.12
CA SER A 265 -7.25 17.41 -4.00
C SER A 265 -8.66 17.30 -3.44
N TYR A 266 -9.39 18.41 -3.42
CA TYR A 266 -10.69 18.50 -2.78
C TYR A 266 -11.64 19.42 -3.54
N ASP A 267 -12.94 19.18 -3.34
CA ASP A 267 -14.02 19.95 -3.93
C ASP A 267 -14.26 21.22 -3.11
N HIS A 268 -13.81 22.36 -3.65
CA HIS A 268 -13.88 23.65 -2.95
C HIS A 268 -15.32 24.18 -2.80
N ARG A 269 -16.33 23.47 -3.33
CA ARG A 269 -17.74 23.76 -3.01
C ARG A 269 -18.10 23.42 -1.56
N LEU A 270 -17.38 22.51 -0.91
CA LEU A 270 -17.62 22.08 0.47
C LEU A 270 -16.38 22.23 1.37
N VAL A 271 -15.20 21.95 0.84
CA VAL A 271 -13.94 21.90 1.60
C VAL A 271 -13.14 23.17 1.34
N ASP A 272 -12.93 23.98 2.37
CA ASP A 272 -12.06 25.15 2.26
C ASP A 272 -10.59 24.77 2.42
N GLY A 273 -9.68 25.61 1.91
CA GLY A 273 -8.24 25.40 2.08
C GLY A 273 -7.78 25.25 3.53
N ALA A 274 -8.49 25.89 4.48
CA ALA A 274 -8.24 25.72 5.90
C ALA A 274 -8.64 24.32 6.42
N ASP A 275 -9.73 23.74 5.90
CA ASP A 275 -10.16 22.38 6.25
C ASP A 275 -9.16 21.36 5.71
N ALA A 276 -8.76 21.48 4.44
CA ALA A 276 -7.74 20.64 3.82
C ALA A 276 -6.39 20.73 4.55
N SER A 277 -5.97 21.94 4.92
CA SER A 277 -4.73 22.16 5.68
C SER A 277 -4.76 21.50 7.05
N ARG A 278 -5.86 21.66 7.82
CA ARG A 278 -6.02 21.02 9.14
C ARG A 278 -6.01 19.50 9.04
N TYR A 279 -6.69 18.92 8.05
CA TYR A 279 -6.66 17.49 7.78
C TYR A 279 -5.23 17.01 7.49
N LEU A 280 -4.53 17.65 6.55
CA LEU A 280 -3.15 17.29 6.21
C LEU A 280 -2.18 17.43 7.39
N MET A 281 -2.34 18.45 8.24
CA MET A 281 -1.53 18.59 9.45
C MET A 281 -1.80 17.49 10.48
N THR A 282 -3.05 17.02 10.57
CA THR A 282 -3.41 15.89 11.44
C THR A 282 -2.75 14.60 10.94
N VAL A 283 -2.84 14.33 9.63
CA VAL A 283 -2.17 13.17 9.01
C VAL A 283 -0.65 13.27 9.15
N LYS A 284 -0.06 14.43 8.85
CA LYS A 284 1.38 14.70 8.98
C LYS A 284 1.86 14.41 10.41
N LYS A 285 1.18 14.98 11.41
CA LYS A 285 1.54 14.78 12.82
C LYS A 285 1.50 13.29 13.19
N ARG A 286 0.43 12.59 12.83
CA ARG A 286 0.27 11.16 13.12
C ARG A 286 1.38 10.31 12.50
N LEU A 287 1.77 10.61 11.26
CA LEU A 287 2.85 9.92 10.57
C LEU A 287 4.24 10.24 11.16
N GLU A 288 4.48 11.51 11.52
CA GLU A 288 5.75 11.99 12.10
C GLU A 288 5.98 11.51 13.53
N GLU A 289 4.92 11.32 14.31
CA GLU A 289 4.97 10.64 15.61
C GLU A 289 5.53 9.22 15.44
N GLY A 290 5.11 8.50 14.39
CA GLY A 290 5.60 7.16 14.07
C GLY A 290 5.23 6.10 15.11
N ASP A 291 4.28 6.41 15.99
CA ASP A 291 3.83 5.54 17.07
C ASP A 291 2.86 4.48 16.55
N PHE A 292 3.43 3.43 15.96
CA PHE A 292 2.71 2.24 15.48
C PHE A 292 3.32 0.95 16.04
N ALA A 293 4.25 1.05 17.00
CA ALA A 293 5.03 -0.09 17.48
C ALA A 293 4.14 -1.17 18.13
N GLY A 294 3.15 -0.74 18.93
CA GLY A 294 2.23 -1.65 19.60
C GLY A 294 1.43 -2.53 18.63
N GLU A 295 1.04 -2.00 17.47
CA GLU A 295 0.32 -2.76 16.44
C GLU A 295 1.21 -3.74 15.65
N LEU A 296 2.53 -3.59 15.76
CA LEU A 296 3.52 -4.47 15.15
C LEU A 296 4.09 -5.48 16.15
N GLY A 297 3.65 -5.45 17.41
CA GLY A 297 4.14 -6.32 18.49
C GLY A 297 5.59 -6.04 18.86
N LEU A 298 5.98 -4.76 18.88
CA LEU A 298 7.30 -4.24 19.25
C LEU A 298 7.25 -3.41 20.54
#